data_AF-A0A7S4G910-F1
#
_entry.id   AF-A0A7S4G910-F1
#
_cell.length_a   1.000
_cell.length_b   1.000
_cell.length_c   1.000
_cell.angle_alpha   90.00
_cell.angle_beta   90.00
_cell.angle_gamma   90.00
#
_symmetry.space_group_name_H-M   'P 1'
#
loop_
_entity.id
_entity.type
_entity.pdbx_description
1 polymer ?
#
loop_
_entity_poly.entity_id
_entity_poly.type
_entity_poly.pdbx_seq_one_letter_code
_entity_poly.pdbx_strand_id
1 'polypeptide(L)'
;NTMRDVRGVKPERLKQAQTVRHCDLSLVGEPLMYPNINSYIRHMHYRGISTWMYHTGIHPKELERLTTTTQLVLSVCGPTRQLMNDIVQSVYDDFWERFQASLEIMARKPHRT
;
A
#
# COMPACT_ATOMS: atom_id res chain seq x y z
N ASN A 1 -29.59 0.94 4.05
CA ASN A 1 -28.23 0.96 4.63
C ASN A 1 -28.05 2.25 5.41
N THR A 2 -28.60 2.35 6.62
CA THR A 2 -28.64 3.61 7.37
C THR A 2 -27.96 3.43 8.71
N MET A 3 -26.73 3.96 8.83
CA MET A 3 -26.03 4.18 10.11
C MET A 3 -26.73 5.24 10.98
N ARG A 4 -28.06 5.39 10.85
CA ARG A 4 -28.88 6.42 11.51
C ARG A 4 -28.96 6.19 13.02
N ASP A 5 -28.92 4.93 13.46
CA ASP A 5 -29.07 4.55 14.86
C ASP A 5 -27.72 4.45 15.59
N VAL A 6 -26.61 4.73 14.89
CA VAL A 6 -25.27 4.73 15.49
C VAL A 6 -25.04 6.06 16.20
N ARG A 7 -24.93 6.01 17.53
CA ARG A 7 -24.73 7.18 18.39
C ARG A 7 -23.46 7.94 17.96
N GLY A 8 -23.60 9.25 17.73
CA GLY A 8 -22.49 10.14 17.39
C GLY A 8 -22.22 10.29 15.88
N VAL A 9 -22.92 9.56 15.01
CA VAL A 9 -22.82 9.75 13.55
C VAL A 9 -23.52 11.05 13.15
N LYS A 10 -22.77 11.94 12.49
CA LYS A 10 -23.30 13.18 11.93
C LYS A 10 -23.77 12.96 10.48
N PRO A 11 -25.00 13.36 10.11
CA PRO A 11 -25.54 13.12 8.77
C PRO A 11 -24.65 13.64 7.63
N GLU A 12 -24.03 14.80 7.80
CA GLU A 12 -23.14 15.42 6.82
C GLU A 12 -21.85 14.62 6.61
N ARG A 13 -21.27 14.06 7.68
CA ARG A 13 -20.08 13.19 7.61
C ARG A 13 -20.40 11.85 6.98
N LEU A 14 -21.58 11.29 7.27
CA LEU A 14 -22.05 10.07 6.63
C LEU A 14 -22.25 10.26 5.12
N LYS A 15 -22.85 11.39 4.70
CA LYS A 15 -22.99 11.73 3.28
C LYS A 15 -21.64 11.90 2.59
N GLN A 16 -20.67 12.54 3.26
CA GLN A 16 -19.29 12.66 2.73
C GLN A 16 -18.63 11.29 2.59
N ALA A 17 -18.76 10.41 3.59
CA ALA A 17 -18.15 9.08 3.58
C ALA A 17 -18.68 8.17 2.45
N GLN A 18 -19.90 8.43 1.96
CA GLN A 18 -20.46 7.73 0.79
C GLN A 18 -19.78 8.12 -0.54
N THR A 19 -18.99 9.20 -0.56
CA THR A 19 -18.21 9.63 -1.73
C THR A 19 -16.74 9.32 -1.51
N VAL A 20 -16.25 8.24 -2.10
CA VAL A 20 -14.85 7.80 -1.95
C VAL A 20 -13.90 8.85 -2.55
N ARG A 21 -12.90 9.26 -1.76
CA ARG A 21 -11.82 10.18 -2.18
C ARG A 21 -10.45 9.53 -2.15
N HIS A 22 -10.29 8.52 -1.32
CA HIS A 22 -9.02 7.87 -1.02
C HIS A 22 -9.22 6.35 -1.02
N CYS A 23 -8.31 5.64 -1.67
CA CYS A 23 -8.24 4.19 -1.64
C CYS A 23 -6.93 3.80 -0.96
N ASP A 24 -7.04 3.09 0.16
CA ASP A 24 -5.90 2.57 0.89
C ASP A 24 -5.75 1.07 0.61
N LEU A 25 -4.61 0.69 0.03
CA LEU A 25 -4.27 -0.69 -0.33
C LEU A 25 -3.39 -1.27 0.77
N SER A 26 -4.00 -1.58 1.92
CA SER A 26 -3.29 -1.95 3.15
C SER A 26 -3.98 -3.03 3.99
N LEU A 27 -5.18 -3.50 3.61
CA LEU A 27 -6.04 -4.28 4.50
C LEU A 27 -5.42 -5.61 4.95
N VAL A 28 -5.14 -6.51 4.01
CA VAL A 28 -4.55 -7.84 4.28
C VAL A 28 -3.74 -8.27 3.04
N GLY A 29 -2.63 -8.96 3.28
CA GLY A 29 -1.78 -9.51 2.24
C GLY A 29 -0.90 -8.46 1.58
N GLU A 30 -0.27 -8.84 0.47
CA GLU A 30 0.67 -8.01 -0.27
C GLU A 30 0.05 -7.54 -1.60
N PRO A 31 -0.37 -6.26 -1.71
CA PRO A 31 -1.08 -5.77 -2.89
C PRO A 31 -0.27 -5.88 -4.19
N LEU A 32 1.07 -5.84 -4.10
CA LEU A 32 1.95 -5.99 -5.26
C LEU A 32 1.85 -7.38 -5.90
N MET A 33 1.32 -8.39 -5.21
CA MET A 33 1.09 -9.71 -5.78
C MET A 33 -0.11 -9.73 -6.74
N TYR A 34 -0.99 -8.72 -6.73
CA TYR A 34 -2.14 -8.68 -7.61
C TYR A 34 -1.73 -8.32 -9.05
N PRO A 35 -1.90 -9.20 -10.06
CA PRO A 35 -1.37 -8.97 -11.41
C PRO A 35 -1.93 -7.72 -12.10
N ASN A 36 -3.14 -7.30 -11.74
CA ASN A 36 -3.82 -6.17 -12.35
C ASN A 36 -3.74 -4.89 -11.50
N ILE A 37 -2.82 -4.81 -10.53
CA ILE A 37 -2.71 -3.68 -9.60
C ILE A 37 -2.54 -2.33 -10.31
N ASN A 38 -1.73 -2.31 -11.38
CA ASN A 38 -1.52 -1.12 -12.19
C ASN A 38 -2.79 -0.66 -12.92
N SER A 39 -3.59 -1.60 -13.42
CA SER A 39 -4.88 -1.28 -14.04
C SER A 39 -5.83 -0.68 -12.99
N TYR A 40 -5.90 -1.29 -11.82
CA TYR A 40 -6.71 -0.81 -10.71
C TYR A 40 -6.35 0.63 -10.29
N ILE A 41 -5.06 0.92 -10.08
CA ILE A 41 -4.58 2.25 -9.70
C ILE A 41 -5.00 3.30 -10.74
N ARG A 42 -4.78 3.01 -12.04
CA ARG A 42 -5.19 3.93 -13.12
C ARG A 42 -6.69 4.20 -13.12
N HIS A 43 -7.52 3.18 -12.88
CA HIS A 43 -8.97 3.35 -12.79
C HIS A 43 -9.39 4.22 -11.59
N MET A 44 -8.69 4.11 -10.45
CA MET A 44 -8.95 4.98 -9.29
C MET A 44 -8.57 6.42 -9.58
N HIS A 45 -7.40 6.65 -10.16
CA HIS A 45 -6.95 8.00 -10.53
C HIS A 45 -7.84 8.64 -11.58
N TYR A 46 -8.31 7.88 -12.57
CA TYR A 46 -9.28 8.36 -13.56
C TYR A 46 -10.59 8.86 -12.91
N ARG A 47 -11.01 8.24 -11.81
CA ARG A 47 -12.18 8.66 -11.01
C ARG A 47 -11.87 9.79 -10.02
N GLY A 48 -10.65 10.32 -10.01
CA GLY A 48 -10.22 11.34 -9.05
C GLY A 48 -10.07 10.82 -7.62
N ILE A 49 -9.85 9.52 -7.43
CA ILE A 49 -9.61 8.86 -6.15
C ILE A 49 -8.10 8.69 -5.99
N SER A 50 -7.51 9.23 -4.92
CA SER A 50 -6.08 9.07 -4.65
C SER A 50 -5.79 7.71 -4.00
N THR A 51 -4.58 7.19 -4.22
CA THR A 51 -4.22 5.82 -3.81
C THR A 51 -2.99 5.81 -2.90
N TRP A 52 -3.09 5.11 -1.77
CA TRP A 52 -1.97 4.73 -0.92
C TRP A 52 -1.66 3.27 -1.15
N MET A 53 -0.39 2.97 -1.41
CA MET A 53 0.10 1.62 -1.62
C MET A 53 1.03 1.24 -0.48
N TYR A 54 0.62 0.28 0.32
CA TYR A 54 1.46 -0.31 1.35
C TYR A 54 2.11 -1.57 0.81
N HIS A 55 3.41 -1.74 1.08
CA HIS A 55 4.13 -2.96 0.74
C HIS A 55 5.16 -3.32 1.81
N THR A 56 5.54 -4.58 1.83
CA THR A 56 6.53 -5.16 2.76
C THR A 56 7.97 -5.09 2.23
N GLY A 57 8.15 -4.78 0.95
CA GLY A 57 9.47 -4.66 0.31
C GLY A 57 10.06 -6.00 -0.15
N ILE A 58 9.28 -7.08 -0.17
CA ILE A 58 9.77 -8.41 -0.58
C ILE A 58 9.58 -8.72 -2.09
N HIS A 59 8.93 -7.83 -2.83
CA HIS A 59 8.65 -7.97 -4.28
C HIS A 59 9.28 -6.85 -5.12
N PRO A 60 10.62 -6.71 -5.18
CA PRO A 60 11.29 -5.63 -5.91
C PRO A 60 10.95 -5.62 -7.40
N LYS A 61 10.75 -6.78 -8.03
CA LYS A 61 10.37 -6.87 -9.46
C LYS A 61 9.01 -6.24 -9.76
N GLU A 62 8.02 -6.52 -8.92
CA GLU A 62 6.68 -5.94 -9.09
C GLU A 62 6.66 -4.48 -8.67
N LEU A 63 7.44 -4.12 -7.65
CA LEU A 63 7.65 -2.73 -7.27
C LEU A 63 8.27 -1.92 -8.41
N GLU A 64 9.24 -2.46 -9.15
CA GLU A 64 9.85 -1.78 -10.31
C GLU A 64 8.80 -1.44 -11.38
N ARG A 65 7.88 -2.38 -11.63
CA ARG A 65 6.80 -2.27 -12.62
C ARG A 65 5.59 -1.47 -12.13
N LEU A 66 5.54 -1.10 -10.85
CA LEU A 66 4.42 -0.39 -10.26
C LEU A 66 4.27 0.99 -10.91
N THR A 67 3.04 1.29 -11.35
CA THR A 67 2.66 2.62 -11.85
C THR A 67 2.61 3.62 -10.70
N THR A 68 2.70 4.92 -11.01
CA THR A 68 2.61 5.96 -10.00
C THR A 68 1.34 5.88 -9.17
N THR A 69 1.52 5.79 -7.85
CA THR A 69 0.48 5.96 -6.83
C THR A 69 0.57 7.38 -6.26
N THR A 70 -0.44 7.81 -5.49
CA THR A 70 -0.37 9.11 -4.81
C THR A 70 0.67 9.09 -3.69
N GLN A 71 0.73 7.99 -2.93
CA GLN A 71 1.75 7.73 -1.94
C GLN A 71 2.17 6.27 -2.03
N LEU A 72 3.47 6.02 -1.94
CA LEU A 72 4.04 4.68 -1.80
C LEU A 72 4.62 4.56 -0.37
N VAL A 73 4.19 3.54 0.37
CA VAL A 73 4.53 3.34 1.78
C VAL A 73 5.18 1.97 1.97
N LEU A 74 6.38 1.98 2.56
CA LEU A 74 7.08 0.76 2.95
C LEU A 74 6.91 0.51 4.45
N SER A 75 6.45 -0.69 4.80
CA SER A 75 6.42 -1.15 6.17
C SER A 75 7.80 -1.71 6.56
N VAL A 76 8.45 -1.08 7.54
CA VAL A 76 9.77 -1.49 8.04
C VAL A 76 9.61 -2.09 9.45
N CYS A 77 9.81 -3.40 9.56
CA CYS A 77 9.61 -4.11 10.82
C CYS A 77 10.86 -4.20 11.70
N GLY A 78 12.05 -3.93 11.17
CA GLY A 78 13.28 -3.95 11.97
C GLY A 78 14.46 -3.29 11.25
N PRO A 79 15.46 -2.78 12.00
CA PRO A 79 16.61 -2.09 11.42
C PRO A 79 17.74 -3.04 10.95
N THR A 80 17.68 -4.32 11.32
CA THR A 80 18.70 -5.32 10.96
C THR A 80 18.05 -6.57 10.37
N ARG A 81 18.83 -7.33 9.58
CA ARG A 81 18.40 -8.62 9.01
C ARG A 81 17.81 -9.54 10.07
N GLN A 82 18.49 -9.67 11.21
CA GLN A 82 18.05 -10.57 12.28
C GLN A 82 16.73 -10.12 12.90
N LEU A 83 16.62 -8.86 13.34
CA LEU A 83 15.38 -8.35 13.95
C LEU A 83 14.19 -8.39 12.99
N MET A 84 14.44 -8.06 11.71
CA MET A 84 13.39 -8.12 10.69
C MET A 84 12.93 -9.56 10.47
N ASN A 85 13.83 -10.54 10.44
CA ASN A 85 13.47 -11.95 10.32
C ASN A 85 12.68 -12.46 11.53
N ASP A 86 13.09 -12.07 12.74
CA ASP A 86 12.44 -12.51 13.98
C ASP A 86 10.99 -12.01 14.07
N ILE A 87 10.70 -10.82 13.51
CA ILE A 87 9.36 -10.22 13.51
C ILE A 87 8.53 -10.68 12.31
N VAL A 88 9.09 -10.62 11.11
CA VAL A 88 8.35 -10.88 9.85
C VAL A 88 8.21 -12.39 9.59
N GLN A 89 9.14 -13.19 10.11
CA GLN A 89 9.24 -14.64 9.83
C GLN A 89 9.08 -14.93 8.35
N SER A 90 9.94 -14.32 7.54
CA SER A 90 9.83 -14.37 6.09
C SER A 90 9.93 -15.81 5.58
N VAL A 91 9.08 -16.14 4.61
CA VAL A 91 9.13 -17.41 3.87
C VAL A 91 10.21 -17.43 2.79
N TYR A 92 10.88 -16.30 2.55
CA TYR A 92 11.95 -16.15 1.57
C TYR A 92 13.31 -16.05 2.27
N ASP A 93 14.26 -16.92 1.90
CA ASP A 93 15.62 -16.89 2.44
C ASP A 93 16.39 -15.60 2.08
N ASP A 94 16.07 -15.04 0.91
CA ASP A 94 16.63 -13.81 0.32
C ASP A 94 15.80 -12.54 0.64
N PHE A 95 14.99 -12.58 1.70
CA PHE A 95 14.09 -11.46 2.05
C PHE A 95 14.82 -10.14 2.29
N TRP A 96 16.03 -10.21 2.86
CA TRP A 96 16.80 -9.03 3.24
C TRP A 96 17.34 -8.32 2.00
N GLU A 97 17.87 -9.09 1.07
CA GLU A 97 18.36 -8.62 -0.22
C GLU A 97 17.21 -8.02 -1.04
N ARG A 98 16.03 -8.65 -1.00
CA ARG A 98 14.81 -8.10 -1.63
C ARG A 98 14.38 -6.77 -1.01
N PHE A 99 14.44 -6.67 0.31
CA PHE A 99 14.10 -5.46 1.05
C PHE A 99 15.07 -4.32 0.69
N GLN A 100 16.38 -4.58 0.70
CA GLN A 100 17.39 -3.61 0.28
C GLN A 100 17.19 -3.16 -1.17
N ALA A 101 16.94 -4.10 -2.08
CA ALA A 101 16.61 -3.76 -3.47
C ALA A 101 15.35 -2.88 -3.57
N SER A 102 14.32 -3.16 -2.77
CA SER A 102 13.11 -2.33 -2.75
C SER A 102 13.39 -0.90 -2.25
N LEU A 103 14.28 -0.72 -1.27
CA LEU A 103 14.70 0.61 -0.82
C LEU A 103 15.39 1.40 -1.94
N GLU A 104 16.30 0.76 -2.68
CA GLU A 104 16.96 1.39 -3.84
C GLU A 104 15.97 1.80 -4.92
N ILE A 105 14.97 0.94 -5.19
CA ILE A 105 13.91 1.22 -6.15
C ILE A 105 13.07 2.43 -5.70
N MET A 106 12.68 2.48 -4.42
CA MET A 106 11.93 3.60 -3.86
C MET A 106 12.70 4.92 -3.96
N ALA A 107 14.01 4.90 -3.68
CA ALA A 107 14.84 6.09 -3.77
C ALA A 107 14.90 6.69 -5.19
N ARG A 108 14.71 5.88 -6.23
CA ARG A 108 14.69 6.32 -7.64
C ARG A 108 13.30 6.72 -8.14
N LYS A 109 12.23 6.21 -7.52
CA LYS A 109 10.88 6.38 -8.04
C LYS A 109 10.38 7.81 -7.79
N PRO A 110 9.64 8.41 -8.75
CA PRO A 110 9.13 9.78 -8.64
C PRO A 110 7.90 9.89 -7.72
N HIS A 111 7.64 8.88 -6.87
CA HIS A 111 6.48 8.88 -5.98
C HIS A 111 6.75 9.79 -4.78
N ARG A 112 5.66 10.26 -4.15
CA ARG A 112 5.78 10.73 -2.78
C ARG A 112 6.02 9.51 -1.89
N THR A 113 7.24 9.40 -1.37
CA THR A 113 7.68 8.39 -0.39
C THR A 113 7.60 8.95 1.01
#